data_AF-A0A2E4DCX9-F1
#
_entry.id   AF-A0A2E4DCX9-F1
#
_cell.length_a   1.000
_cell.length_b   1.000
_cell.length_c   1.000
_cell.angle_alpha   90.00
_cell.angle_beta   90.00
_cell.angle_gamma   90.00
#
_symmetry.space_group_name_H-M   'P 1'
#
loop_
_entity.id
_entity.type
_entity.pdbx_description
1 polymer ?
#
loop_
_entity_poly.entity_id
_entity_poly.type
_entity_poly.pdbx_seq_one_letter_code
_entity_poly.pdbx_strand_id
1 'polypeptide(L)'
;MNKRMNMKFLILSLFLLLAGCFGSDSDAIKDAEMTADPGAATTKIESADTDEEMADSESEESAEGGFVEENDQCICTKEYNPVCGSNGKMYPSPCQAGCDGITEYTEGECSEENEEE
;
A
#
# COMPACT_ATOMS: atom_id res chain seq x y z
N MET A 1 -41.94 3.95 -43.12
CA MET A 1 -40.56 4.37 -42.80
C MET A 1 -40.51 4.80 -41.35
N ASN A 2 -39.63 4.19 -40.55
CA ASN A 2 -38.89 4.80 -39.43
C ASN A 2 -38.07 3.68 -38.76
N LYS A 3 -36.75 3.81 -38.89
CA LYS A 3 -35.73 2.79 -38.64
C LYS A 3 -35.79 2.30 -37.20
N ARG A 4 -35.91 0.98 -37.01
CA ARG A 4 -35.35 0.30 -35.83
C ARG A 4 -33.84 0.50 -35.88
N MET A 5 -33.38 1.65 -35.38
CA MET A 5 -31.97 1.99 -35.30
C MET A 5 -31.38 1.11 -34.21
N ASN A 6 -30.61 0.11 -34.63
CA ASN A 6 -29.96 -0.86 -33.76
C ASN A 6 -29.23 -0.10 -32.64
N MET A 7 -29.69 -0.25 -31.39
CA MET A 7 -29.12 0.40 -30.21
C MET A 7 -27.61 0.16 -30.09
N LYS A 8 -27.14 -0.98 -30.62
CA LYS A 8 -25.73 -1.34 -30.77
C LYS A 8 -24.92 -0.36 -31.63
N PHE A 9 -25.51 0.23 -32.67
CA PHE A 9 -24.85 1.23 -33.52
C PHE A 9 -24.71 2.60 -32.84
N LEU A 10 -25.70 3.01 -32.01
CA LEU A 10 -25.60 4.24 -31.23
C LEU A 10 -24.51 4.11 -30.15
N ILE A 11 -24.44 2.96 -29.48
CA ILE A 11 -23.42 2.69 -28.46
C ILE A 11 -22.02 2.65 -29.09
N LEU A 12 -21.86 2.00 -30.26
CA LEU A 12 -20.57 1.95 -30.96
C LEU A 12 -20.11 3.34 -31.44
N SER A 13 -21.04 4.18 -31.91
CA SER A 13 -20.74 5.57 -32.28
C SER A 13 -20.36 6.43 -31.08
N LEU A 14 -20.99 6.21 -29.92
CA LEU A 14 -20.69 6.92 -28.69
C LEU A 14 -19.32 6.50 -28.13
N PHE A 15 -18.99 5.21 -28.22
CA PHE A 15 -17.68 4.67 -27.82
C PHE A 15 -16.52 5.26 -28.63
N LEU A 16 -16.70 5.43 -29.95
CA LEU A 16 -15.67 6.01 -30.82
C LEU A 16 -15.47 7.52 -30.58
N LEU A 17 -16.51 8.24 -30.11
CA LEU A 17 -16.37 9.65 -29.73
C LEU A 17 -15.65 9.83 -28.40
N LEU A 18 -15.77 8.88 -27.47
CA LEU A 18 -15.13 8.93 -26.15
C LEU A 18 -13.65 8.49 -26.19
N ALA A 19 -13.26 7.62 -27.13
CA ALA A 19 -11.87 7.18 -27.29
C ALA A 19 -10.96 8.21 -28.02
N GLY A 20 -11.48 9.40 -28.36
CA GLY A 20 -10.79 10.41 -29.16
C GLY A 20 -9.76 11.28 -28.43
N CYS A 21 -9.53 11.09 -27.13
CA CYS A 21 -8.60 11.91 -26.36
C CYS A 21 -7.74 11.09 -25.39
N PHE A 22 -6.79 10.29 -25.87
CA PHE A 22 -5.56 10.03 -25.14
C PHE A 22 -4.40 10.01 -26.15
N GLY A 23 -4.17 11.20 -26.69
CA GLY A 23 -2.90 11.52 -27.34
C GLY A 23 -1.78 11.39 -26.32
N SER A 24 -0.70 10.76 -26.78
CA SER A 24 0.61 10.78 -26.16
C SER A 24 1.08 12.22 -25.97
N ASP A 25 1.40 12.59 -24.74
CA ASP A 25 2.33 13.69 -24.50
C ASP A 25 3.52 13.15 -23.70
N SER A 26 4.67 13.28 -24.35
CA SER A 26 6.00 12.92 -23.88
C SER A 26 6.53 14.10 -23.09
N ASP A 27 6.79 13.93 -21.81
CA ASP A 27 7.62 14.87 -21.07
C ASP A 27 8.77 14.11 -20.39
N ALA A 28 9.93 14.23 -21.03
CA ALA A 28 11.22 13.87 -20.47
C ALA A 28 11.64 14.94 -19.45
N ILE A 29 11.80 14.53 -18.20
CA ILE A 29 12.54 15.29 -17.16
C ILE A 29 13.72 14.39 -16.80
N LYS A 30 14.85 14.56 -17.49
CA LYS A 30 16.03 15.35 -17.07
C LYS A 30 16.59 14.92 -15.71
N ASP A 31 17.75 14.31 -15.83
CA ASP A 31 18.72 13.95 -14.81
C ASP A 31 18.92 15.07 -13.78
N ALA A 32 18.88 14.68 -12.51
CA ALA A 32 19.54 15.39 -11.42
C ALA A 32 20.32 14.36 -10.61
N GLU A 33 21.55 14.14 -11.04
CA GLU A 33 22.64 13.67 -10.20
C GLU A 33 22.98 14.81 -9.22
N MET A 34 22.93 14.59 -7.91
CA MET A 34 23.65 15.44 -6.96
C MET A 34 24.02 14.66 -5.69
N THR A 35 25.29 14.27 -5.68
CA THR A 35 26.24 14.29 -4.57
C THR A 35 26.10 13.29 -3.42
N ALA A 36 27.16 12.48 -3.34
CA ALA A 36 27.65 11.79 -2.17
C ALA A 36 27.70 12.65 -0.90
N ASP A 37 27.43 12.02 0.23
CA ASP A 37 27.71 12.52 1.57
C ASP A 37 28.87 11.71 2.19
N PRO A 38 30.11 12.23 2.22
CA PRO A 38 31.18 11.68 3.04
C PRO A 38 31.42 12.60 4.25
N GLY A 39 30.67 12.39 5.32
CA GLY A 39 30.98 12.92 6.66
C GLY A 39 30.74 11.82 7.70
N ALA A 40 31.71 10.95 8.00
CA ALA A 40 32.77 11.19 8.97
C ALA A 40 32.29 11.80 10.30
N ALA A 41 32.01 10.95 11.30
CA ALA A 41 32.59 11.05 12.63
C ALA A 41 32.19 9.85 13.49
N THR A 42 33.18 9.08 13.90
CA THR A 42 33.05 8.15 15.01
C THR A 42 32.88 8.96 16.30
N THR A 43 31.88 8.66 17.11
CA THR A 43 31.98 8.89 18.55
C THR A 43 30.99 7.99 19.28
N LYS A 44 31.56 7.24 20.22
CA LYS A 44 30.94 6.36 21.19
C LYS A 44 29.80 7.07 21.96
N ILE A 45 28.59 6.51 21.97
CA ILE A 45 27.55 6.87 22.93
C ILE A 45 27.15 5.60 23.71
N GLU A 46 27.67 5.50 24.93
CA GLU A 46 27.05 4.74 26.02
C GLU A 46 26.00 5.66 26.66
N SER A 47 24.77 5.16 26.80
CA SER A 47 23.75 5.55 27.79
C SER A 47 22.90 6.82 27.57
N ALA A 48 21.59 6.61 27.79
CA ALA A 48 20.61 7.46 28.45
C ALA A 48 20.02 8.68 27.69
N ASP A 49 18.74 8.52 27.32
CA ASP A 49 17.61 9.46 27.44
C ASP A 49 17.73 10.87 26.85
N THR A 50 16.98 11.14 25.76
CA THR A 50 16.13 12.35 25.63
C THR A 50 15.11 12.16 24.50
N ASP A 51 13.88 12.56 24.80
CA ASP A 51 12.68 12.61 23.97
C ASP A 51 12.87 13.39 22.64
N GLU A 52 12.44 12.81 21.52
CA GLU A 52 12.02 13.59 20.34
C GLU A 52 10.64 13.10 19.87
N GLU A 53 9.67 13.99 20.04
CA GLU A 53 8.37 13.89 19.39
C GLU A 53 8.52 14.04 17.88
N MET A 54 7.97 13.10 17.13
CA MET A 54 7.44 13.40 15.80
C MET A 54 5.94 13.19 15.83
N ALA A 55 5.25 14.30 16.10
CA ALA A 55 3.89 14.48 15.62
C ALA A 55 3.96 14.60 14.09
N ASP A 56 3.22 13.74 13.39
CA ASP A 56 2.51 14.23 12.21
C ASP A 56 1.03 13.95 12.36
N SER A 57 0.32 15.03 12.05
CA SER A 57 -1.07 15.36 12.28
C SER A 57 -2.00 14.66 11.29
N GLU A 58 -3.13 14.19 11.82
CA GLU A 58 -4.25 13.62 11.08
C GLU A 58 -5.02 14.68 10.25
N SER A 59 -5.51 14.31 9.07
CA SER A 59 -6.84 14.75 8.57
C SER A 59 -7.36 13.93 7.37
N GLU A 60 -8.22 12.96 7.66
CA GLU A 60 -9.54 12.56 7.07
C GLU A 60 -10.05 13.31 5.79
N GLU A 61 -10.81 12.80 4.80
CA GLU A 61 -11.66 11.62 4.57
C GLU A 61 -11.99 11.47 3.05
N SER A 62 -12.37 10.25 2.63
CA SER A 62 -13.54 9.93 1.79
C SER A 62 -13.37 9.38 0.35
N ALA A 63 -13.54 8.05 0.29
CA ALA A 63 -14.34 7.26 -0.65
C ALA A 63 -13.81 6.85 -2.06
N GLU A 64 -13.95 5.54 -2.27
CA GLU A 64 -14.08 4.76 -3.52
C GLU A 64 -12.79 4.25 -4.20
N GLY A 65 -12.37 3.05 -3.80
CA GLY A 65 -11.54 2.16 -4.62
C GLY A 65 -10.46 1.44 -3.83
N GLY A 66 -10.79 0.30 -3.22
CA GLY A 66 -9.80 -0.52 -2.52
C GLY A 66 -8.82 -1.17 -3.50
N PHE A 67 -7.69 -0.51 -3.75
CA PHE A 67 -6.44 -1.22 -3.92
C PHE A 67 -5.85 -1.38 -2.52
N VAL A 68 -5.47 -2.61 -2.16
CA VAL A 68 -4.80 -2.85 -0.89
C VAL A 68 -3.52 -2.01 -0.94
N GLU A 69 -3.39 -1.00 -0.08
CA GLU A 69 -2.08 -0.43 0.21
C GLU A 69 -1.32 -1.55 0.90
N GLU A 70 -0.59 -2.35 0.10
CA GLU A 70 0.56 -3.04 0.60
C GLU A 70 1.39 -1.95 1.28
N ASN A 71 1.67 -2.13 2.57
CA ASN A 71 2.52 -1.24 3.33
C ASN A 71 3.94 -1.34 2.73
N ASP A 72 4.15 -0.69 1.59
CA ASP A 72 5.30 -0.81 0.68
C ASP A 72 6.56 -0.15 1.28
N GLN A 73 6.45 0.31 2.53
CA GLN A 73 7.54 0.80 3.35
C GLN A 73 8.11 -0.29 4.27
N CYS A 74 7.48 -1.46 4.35
CA CYS A 74 7.93 -2.50 5.25
C CYS A 74 8.84 -3.53 4.58
N ILE A 75 10.12 -3.50 4.95
CA ILE A 75 11.12 -4.43 4.44
C ILE A 75 11.08 -5.71 5.26
N CYS A 76 10.34 -6.71 4.76
CA CYS A 76 10.32 -8.06 5.31
C CYS A 76 10.93 -9.07 4.35
N THR A 77 11.47 -10.16 4.90
CA THR A 77 11.84 -11.32 4.08
C THR A 77 10.57 -12.01 3.56
N LYS A 78 10.72 -12.86 2.54
CA LYS A 78 9.62 -13.68 2.01
C LYS A 78 9.42 -14.99 2.78
N GLU A 79 9.87 -15.03 4.03
CA GLU A 79 9.74 -16.20 4.89
C GLU A 79 8.30 -16.34 5.38
N TYR A 80 7.74 -17.55 5.30
CA TYR A 80 6.38 -17.84 5.74
C TYR A 80 6.39 -18.44 7.16
N ASN A 81 6.05 -17.62 8.14
CA ASN A 81 5.95 -17.99 9.56
C ASN A 81 4.67 -17.37 10.13
N PRO A 82 3.49 -17.97 9.88
CA PRO A 82 2.23 -17.32 10.15
C PRO A 82 2.04 -17.01 11.64
N VAL A 83 1.41 -15.87 11.93
CA VAL A 83 1.03 -15.47 13.28
C VAL A 83 -0.41 -14.97 13.30
N CYS A 84 -1.11 -15.22 14.40
CA CYS A 84 -2.43 -14.68 14.66
C CYS A 84 -2.30 -13.43 15.53
N GLY A 85 -2.59 -12.26 14.96
CA GLY A 85 -2.56 -10.99 15.68
C GLY A 85 -3.63 -10.92 16.77
N SER A 86 -3.40 -10.11 17.80
CA SER A 86 -4.40 -9.78 18.83
C SER A 86 -5.67 -9.13 18.28
N ASN A 87 -5.60 -8.61 17.04
CA ASN A 87 -6.74 -8.12 16.27
C ASN A 87 -7.56 -9.24 15.59
N GLY A 88 -7.18 -10.51 15.77
CA GLY A 88 -7.81 -11.65 15.10
C GLY A 88 -7.47 -11.78 13.62
N LYS A 89 -6.55 -10.96 13.09
CA LYS A 89 -6.08 -11.04 11.70
C LYS A 89 -4.86 -11.96 11.63
N MET A 90 -4.82 -12.78 10.58
CA MET A 90 -3.65 -13.60 10.27
C MET A 90 -2.62 -12.77 9.49
N TYR A 91 -1.35 -12.95 9.85
CA TYR A 91 -0.20 -12.36 9.17
C TYR A 91 0.74 -13.46 8.66
N PRO A 92 1.33 -13.33 7.46
CA PRO A 92 2.20 -14.35 6.88
C PRO A 92 3.55 -14.48 7.60
N SER A 93 3.96 -13.44 8.33
CA SER A 93 5.15 -13.45 9.17
C SER A 93 4.98 -12.47 10.34
N PRO A 94 5.74 -12.64 11.44
CA PRO A 94 5.78 -11.65 12.52
C PRO A 94 6.30 -10.28 12.05
N CYS A 95 7.15 -10.24 11.02
CA CYS A 95 7.60 -8.98 10.43
C CYS A 95 6.41 -8.23 9.83
N GLN A 96 5.60 -8.91 9.00
CA GLN A 96 4.37 -8.32 8.44
C GLN A 96 3.36 -7.90 9.52
N ALA A 97 3.25 -8.64 10.63
CA ALA A 97 2.42 -8.21 11.76
C ALA A 97 2.91 -6.89 12.36
N GLY A 98 4.23 -6.77 12.58
CA GLY A 98 4.86 -5.54 13.04
C GLY A 98 4.70 -4.35 12.09
N CYS A 99 4.69 -4.58 10.77
CA CYS A 99 4.41 -3.54 9.78
C CYS A 99 3.03 -2.91 9.95
N ASP A 100 2.04 -3.72 10.33
CA ASP A 100 0.67 -3.29 10.63
C ASP A 100 0.54 -2.79 12.09
N GLY A 101 1.65 -2.63 12.82
CA GLY A 101 1.67 -2.19 14.21
C GLY A 101 1.21 -3.25 15.22
N ILE A 102 1.14 -4.52 14.82
CA ILE A 102 0.70 -5.61 15.70
C ILE A 102 1.91 -6.21 16.42
N THR A 103 2.04 -5.88 17.71
CA THR A 103 3.11 -6.39 18.59
C THR A 103 2.69 -7.60 19.42
N GLU A 104 1.39 -7.78 19.63
CA GLU A 104 0.81 -8.90 20.39
C GLU A 104 0.19 -9.90 19.42
N TYR A 105 0.76 -11.11 19.37
CA TYR A 105 0.31 -12.19 18.48
C TYR A 105 0.65 -13.57 19.06
N THR A 106 -0.05 -14.61 18.58
CA THR A 106 0.26 -16.02 18.85
C THR A 106 0.91 -16.65 17.61
N GLU A 107 1.88 -17.54 17.81
CA GLU A 107 2.47 -18.29 16.70
C GLU A 107 1.46 -19.22 16.03
N GLY A 108 1.53 -19.32 14.71
CA GLY A 108 0.61 -20.11 13.90
C GLY A 108 -0.56 -19.30 13.35
N GLU A 109 -1.41 -20.00 12.61
CA GLU A 109 -2.63 -19.44 12.03
C GLU A 109 -3.67 -19.13 13.12
N CYS A 110 -4.56 -18.16 12.86
CA CYS A 110 -5.70 -17.96 13.75
C CYS A 110 -6.57 -19.22 13.77
N SER A 111 -7.08 -19.57 14.96
CA SER A 111 -8.08 -20.63 15.05
C SER A 111 -9.30 -20.16 14.29
N GLU A 112 -9.60 -20.76 13.13
CA GLU A 112 -10.94 -20.64 12.58
C GLU A 112 -11.83 -21.45 13.52
N GLU A 113 -12.48 -20.78 14.46
CA GLU A 113 -13.57 -21.37 15.24
C GLU A 113 -14.78 -21.56 14.32
N ASN A 114 -14.62 -22.48 13.37
CA ASN A 114 -15.70 -23.27 12.84
C ASN A 114 -16.00 -24.32 13.91
N GLU A 115 -16.90 -23.96 14.82
CA GLU A 115 -17.78 -24.94 15.46
C GLU A 115 -18.46 -25.74 14.34
N GLU A 116 -17.93 -26.91 14.00
CA GLU A 116 -18.68 -27.94 13.28
C GLU A 116 -18.75 -29.19 14.18
N GLU A 117 -19.86 -29.26 14.94
CA GLU A 117 -20.45 -30.51 15.44
C GLU A 117 -20.94 -31.40 14.28
#